data_AF-A0A9P9L021-F1
#
_entry.id   AF-A0A9P9L021-F1
#
_cell.length_a   1.000
_cell.length_b   1.000
_cell.length_c   1.000
_cell.angle_alpha   90.00
_cell.angle_beta   90.00
_cell.angle_gamma   90.00
#
_symmetry.space_group_name_H-M   'P 1'
#
loop_
_entity.id
_entity.type
_entity.pdbx_description
1 polymer ?
#
loop_
_entity_poly.entity_id
_entity_poly.type
_entity_poly.pdbx_seq_one_letter_code
_entity_poly.pdbx_strand_id
1 'polypeptide(L)'
;MRPVTLLSVLALVTFSAAAAVDSQDSAAIVARSYEAEPRSHSTSSSNQQIEKRQLAPRWEDGSETFGWPADSVTRGTRDYQFVVTNLGNNKYRVQLYHSGPGNGRDVRYTFTAPGISIVKTLKPRSSASFEVTKSGDGFQVQVERP
;
A
#
# COMPACT_ATOMS: atom_id res chain seq x y z
N MET A 1 46.11 -18.65 18.45
CA MET A 1 44.96 -19.24 19.18
C MET A 1 44.88 -18.64 20.58
N ARG A 2 43.87 -17.80 20.86
CA ARG A 2 43.20 -17.64 22.17
C ARG A 2 41.82 -17.01 21.91
N PRO A 3 40.70 -17.60 22.36
CA PRO A 3 39.36 -17.05 22.18
C PRO A 3 39.00 -16.09 23.32
N VAL A 4 38.25 -15.04 23.02
CA VAL A 4 37.51 -14.28 24.03
C VAL A 4 36.04 -14.31 23.66
N THR A 5 35.30 -15.11 24.41
CA THR A 5 33.85 -15.22 24.44
C THR A 5 33.33 -14.14 25.39
N LEU A 6 32.33 -13.35 24.99
CA LEU A 6 31.53 -12.57 25.93
C LEU A 6 30.03 -12.69 25.60
N LEU A 7 29.32 -13.05 26.67
CA LEU A 7 27.92 -13.43 26.82
C LEU A 7 26.94 -12.24 26.69
N SER A 8 25.73 -12.57 26.18
CA SER A 8 24.37 -12.13 26.59
C SER A 8 24.04 -10.62 26.62
N VAL A 9 22.82 -10.16 26.29
CA VAL A 9 21.59 -10.29 27.10
C VAL A 9 20.33 -10.09 26.24
N LEU A 10 19.33 -10.92 26.55
CA LEU A 10 17.94 -10.94 26.08
C LEU A 10 17.11 -9.83 26.77
N ALA A 11 16.27 -9.09 26.04
CA ALA A 11 15.16 -8.33 26.63
C ALA A 11 13.92 -8.40 25.74
N LEU A 12 12.90 -9.10 26.22
CA LEU A 12 11.57 -9.22 25.62
C LEU A 12 10.65 -8.28 26.40
N VAL A 13 9.93 -7.37 25.73
CA VAL A 13 8.87 -6.57 26.38
C VAL A 13 7.62 -6.61 25.51
N THR A 14 6.59 -7.26 26.02
CA THR A 14 5.23 -7.27 25.51
C THR A 14 4.39 -6.25 26.28
N PHE A 15 3.64 -5.41 25.58
CA PHE A 15 2.55 -4.63 26.16
C PHE A 15 1.24 -5.00 25.45
N SER A 16 0.29 -5.53 26.21
CA SER A 16 -1.12 -5.68 25.82
C SER A 16 -1.93 -4.63 26.57
N ALA A 17 -2.82 -3.92 25.87
CA ALA A 17 -3.88 -3.14 26.49
C ALA A 17 -5.19 -3.44 25.76
N ALA A 18 -6.10 -4.08 26.48
CA ALA A 18 -7.49 -4.29 26.11
C ALA A 18 -8.30 -3.07 26.54
N ALA A 19 -9.23 -2.61 25.70
CA ALA A 19 -10.26 -1.67 26.07
C ALA A 19 -11.61 -2.27 25.68
N ALA A 20 -12.36 -2.73 26.69
CA ALA A 20 -13.78 -3.00 26.58
C ALA A 20 -14.51 -1.76 27.12
N VAL A 21 -15.44 -1.22 26.32
CA VAL A 21 -16.46 -0.29 26.81
C VAL A 21 -17.79 -0.92 26.47
N ASP A 22 -18.38 -1.49 27.52
CA ASP A 22 -19.77 -1.90 27.62
C ASP A 22 -20.63 -0.68 27.95
N SER A 23 -21.82 -0.61 27.37
CA SER A 23 -22.89 0.32 27.78
C SER A 23 -24.21 -0.23 27.26
N GLN A 24 -24.78 -1.13 28.06
CA GLN A 24 -26.13 -1.67 27.90
C GLN A 24 -26.98 -1.26 29.10
N ASP A 25 -27.94 -0.36 28.87
CA ASP A 25 -29.10 -0.08 29.75
C ASP A 25 -30.02 0.88 28.96
N SER A 26 -31.35 0.80 28.94
CA SER A 26 -32.30 -0.04 29.66
C SER A 26 -33.70 0.09 29.01
N ALA A 27 -34.50 -1.00 29.12
CA ALA A 27 -35.97 -1.14 29.17
C ALA A 27 -36.90 -0.15 28.41
N ALA A 28 -37.66 -0.58 27.39
CA ALA A 28 -38.93 -1.36 27.41
C ALA A 28 -40.21 -0.55 27.70
N ILE A 29 -41.07 -0.34 26.68
CA ILE A 29 -42.52 -0.06 26.84
C ILE A 29 -43.33 -0.68 25.67
N VAL A 30 -44.10 -1.72 26.02
CA VAL A 30 -45.50 -2.07 25.65
C VAL A 30 -45.92 -2.27 24.17
N ALA A 31 -46.73 -3.31 24.01
CA ALA A 31 -47.18 -3.97 22.79
C ALA A 31 -48.54 -3.49 22.23
N ARG A 32 -48.85 -4.02 21.02
CA ARG A 32 -50.16 -4.42 20.46
C ARG A 32 -50.86 -3.51 19.40
N SER A 33 -50.73 -4.01 18.16
CA SER A 33 -51.76 -4.23 17.09
C SER A 33 -52.26 -3.10 16.15
N TYR A 34 -52.30 -3.48 14.85
CA TYR A 34 -53.05 -3.04 13.64
C TYR A 34 -53.93 -1.77 13.74
N GLU A 35 -53.94 -0.84 12.77
CA GLU A 35 -54.46 -0.98 11.40
C GLU A 35 -54.13 0.26 10.52
N ALA A 36 -54.07 0.05 9.19
CA ALA A 36 -54.37 0.96 8.06
C ALA A 36 -53.56 2.26 7.77
N GLU A 37 -52.96 2.25 6.56
CA GLU A 37 -52.40 3.32 5.69
C GLU A 37 -53.34 4.54 5.45
N PRO A 38 -52.97 5.56 4.63
CA PRO A 38 -51.65 6.09 4.22
C PRO A 38 -51.55 7.62 4.39
N ARG A 39 -50.38 8.18 4.71
CA ARG A 39 -50.13 9.60 4.42
C ARG A 39 -48.65 9.96 4.30
N SER A 40 -48.27 10.23 3.04
CA SER A 40 -47.26 11.21 2.62
C SER A 40 -45.96 11.25 3.43
N HIS A 41 -45.07 10.29 3.16
CA HIS A 41 -43.66 10.45 3.47
C HIS A 41 -42.92 10.87 2.22
N SER A 42 -42.54 12.16 2.18
CA SER A 42 -41.39 12.63 1.45
C SER A 42 -40.14 11.95 2.04
N THR A 43 -39.89 10.72 1.64
CA THR A 43 -38.57 10.13 1.77
C THR A 43 -37.70 10.78 0.69
N SER A 44 -37.16 11.94 1.04
CA SER A 44 -35.86 12.36 0.51
C SER A 44 -34.86 11.30 0.97
N SER A 45 -34.82 10.17 0.24
CA SER A 45 -33.76 9.18 0.36
C SER A 45 -32.48 9.93 0.03
N SER A 46 -31.76 10.27 1.09
CA SER A 46 -30.42 10.80 1.07
C SER A 46 -29.52 9.78 0.36
N ASN A 47 -29.45 9.88 -0.97
CA ASN A 47 -28.43 9.25 -1.81
C ASN A 47 -27.06 9.93 -1.62
N GLN A 48 -26.78 10.51 -0.45
CA GLN A 48 -25.54 11.21 -0.15
C GLN A 48 -24.50 10.35 0.58
N GLN A 49 -24.75 9.05 0.75
CA GLN A 49 -23.73 8.10 1.18
C GLN A 49 -23.31 7.13 0.08
N ILE A 50 -23.27 7.61 -1.16
CA ILE A 50 -22.13 7.29 -2.01
C ILE A 50 -21.01 8.21 -1.52
N GLU A 51 -20.55 7.95 -0.29
CA GLU A 51 -19.20 8.35 0.10
C GLU A 51 -18.35 7.87 -1.05
N LYS A 52 -17.77 8.84 -1.76
CA LYS A 52 -16.50 8.73 -2.46
C LYS A 52 -15.74 7.50 -1.94
N ARG A 53 -16.01 6.33 -2.52
CA ARG A 53 -14.94 5.43 -2.90
C ARG A 53 -14.17 6.30 -3.87
N GLN A 54 -13.27 7.12 -3.32
CA GLN A 54 -12.11 7.59 -4.04
C GLN A 54 -11.49 6.28 -4.53
N LEU A 55 -11.91 5.91 -5.74
CA LEU A 55 -11.16 5.05 -6.62
C LEU A 55 -9.85 5.82 -6.75
N ALA A 56 -8.94 5.59 -5.81
CA ALA A 56 -7.57 6.03 -5.95
C ALA A 56 -7.18 5.54 -7.33
N PRO A 57 -6.69 6.43 -8.22
CA PRO A 57 -6.45 6.08 -9.61
C PRO A 57 -5.63 4.79 -9.58
N ARG A 58 -6.28 3.74 -10.08
CA ARG A 58 -5.62 2.47 -10.33
C ARG A 58 -4.43 2.86 -11.21
N TRP A 59 -3.27 2.29 -10.95
CA TRP A 59 -2.10 2.48 -11.81
C TRP A 59 -2.45 1.82 -13.16
N GLU A 60 -3.31 2.48 -13.96
CA GLU A 60 -4.05 1.88 -15.08
C GLU A 60 -3.16 1.73 -16.30
N ASP A 61 -2.29 2.71 -16.55
CA ASP A 61 -1.47 2.77 -17.76
C ASP A 61 -0.10 2.12 -17.58
N GLY A 62 0.17 1.57 -16.40
CA GLY A 62 1.47 0.96 -16.12
C GLY A 62 2.60 1.98 -15.95
N SER A 63 2.41 3.28 -16.23
CA SER A 63 3.48 4.29 -16.25
C SER A 63 3.13 5.56 -15.48
N GLU A 64 3.99 5.99 -14.58
CA GLU A 64 3.81 7.23 -13.80
C GLU A 64 5.16 7.90 -13.52
N THR A 65 5.17 9.24 -13.50
CA THR A 65 6.35 10.07 -13.21
C THR A 65 6.29 10.60 -11.79
N PHE A 66 7.40 10.47 -11.07
CA PHE A 66 7.56 10.84 -9.67
C PHE A 66 8.67 11.86 -9.51
N GLY A 67 8.49 12.78 -8.56
CA GLY A 67 9.62 13.51 -7.98
C GLY A 67 10.47 12.59 -7.11
N TRP A 68 11.73 12.94 -6.93
CA TRP A 68 12.63 12.23 -6.00
C TRP A 68 12.14 12.40 -4.55
N PRO A 69 11.84 11.32 -3.81
CA PRO A 69 11.26 11.41 -2.47
C PRO A 69 12.28 11.90 -1.43
N ALA A 70 11.82 12.61 -0.40
CA ALA A 70 12.69 12.97 0.74
C ALA A 70 13.12 11.72 1.53
N ASP A 71 12.18 10.79 1.78
CA ASP A 71 12.43 9.54 2.52
C ASP A 71 12.19 8.32 1.63
N SER A 72 10.93 8.06 1.26
CA SER A 72 10.58 7.00 0.33
C SER A 72 9.26 7.26 -0.38
N VAL A 73 9.08 6.63 -1.54
CA VAL A 73 7.77 6.51 -2.20
C VAL A 73 7.53 5.03 -2.52
N THR A 74 6.31 4.57 -2.26
CA THR A 74 5.87 3.22 -2.59
C THR A 74 4.63 3.30 -3.45
N ARG A 75 4.59 2.52 -4.53
CA ARG A 75 3.43 2.48 -5.41
C ARG A 75 3.34 1.16 -6.17
N GLY A 76 2.15 0.84 -6.66
CA GLY A 76 1.85 -0.39 -7.39
C GLY A 76 0.47 -0.95 -7.08
N THR A 77 0.33 -2.25 -7.25
CA THR A 77 -0.86 -3.06 -6.99
C THR A 77 -0.52 -4.20 -6.04
N ARG A 78 -1.48 -5.10 -5.78
CA ARG A 78 -1.26 -6.32 -4.99
C ARG A 78 -0.24 -7.27 -5.63
N ASP A 79 -0.17 -7.31 -6.96
CA ASP A 79 0.64 -8.28 -7.70
C ASP A 79 2.04 -7.77 -8.04
N TYR A 80 2.22 -6.46 -8.07
CA TYR A 80 3.47 -5.81 -8.47
C TYR A 80 3.58 -4.45 -7.78
N GLN A 81 4.74 -4.14 -7.22
CA GLN A 81 4.99 -2.89 -6.50
C GLN A 81 6.44 -2.47 -6.66
N PHE A 82 6.71 -1.19 -6.44
CA PHE A 82 8.07 -0.70 -6.25
C PHE A 82 8.14 0.24 -5.04
N VAL A 83 9.36 0.36 -4.54
CA VAL A 83 9.75 1.29 -3.49
C VAL A 83 11.00 2.02 -3.96
N VAL A 84 10.99 3.34 -3.88
CA VAL A 84 12.20 4.15 -4.05
C VAL A 84 12.51 4.82 -2.73
N THR A 85 13.69 4.54 -2.17
CA THR A 85 14.13 5.03 -0.86
C THR A 85 15.35 5.92 -1.03
N ASN A 86 15.33 7.10 -0.41
CA ASN A 86 16.48 8.00 -0.33
C ASN A 86 17.54 7.40 0.60
N LEU A 87 18.76 7.24 0.11
CA LEU A 87 19.91 6.76 0.88
C LEU A 87 20.80 7.92 1.38
N GLY A 88 20.43 9.16 1.08
CA GLY A 88 21.28 10.34 1.26
C GLY A 88 22.27 10.52 0.11
N ASN A 89 22.97 11.67 0.11
CA ASN A 89 24.01 11.99 -0.87
C ASN A 89 23.56 11.84 -2.34
N ASN A 90 22.31 12.23 -2.63
CA ASN A 90 21.70 12.07 -3.95
C ASN A 90 21.64 10.63 -4.46
N LYS A 91 21.73 9.62 -3.59
CA LYS A 91 21.58 8.21 -3.96
C LYS A 91 20.23 7.67 -3.51
N TYR A 92 19.67 6.82 -4.35
CA TYR A 92 18.37 6.21 -4.13
C TYR A 92 18.45 4.72 -4.37
N ARG A 93 17.80 3.93 -3.51
CA ARG A 93 17.58 2.51 -3.73
C ARG A 93 16.22 2.31 -4.35
N VAL A 94 16.18 1.65 -5.48
CA VAL A 94 14.94 1.18 -6.11
C VAL A 94 14.79 -0.30 -5.81
N GLN A 95 13.64 -0.68 -5.26
CA GLN A 95 13.25 -2.06 -5.01
C GLN A 95 11.99 -2.37 -5.80
N LEU A 96 12.03 -3.44 -6.57
CA LEU A 96 10.95 -3.89 -7.44
C LEU A 96 10.49 -5.26 -6.93
N TYR A 97 9.18 -5.49 -6.90
CA TYR A 97 8.59 -6.71 -6.39
C TYR A 97 7.53 -7.25 -7.33
N HIS A 98 7.51 -8.56 -7.53
CA HIS A 98 6.39 -9.25 -8.14
C HIS A 98 5.85 -10.28 -7.15
N SER A 99 4.70 -9.95 -6.55
CA SER A 99 4.01 -10.72 -5.52
C SER A 99 2.84 -11.56 -6.06
N GLY A 100 2.72 -11.65 -7.38
CA GLY A 100 1.66 -12.42 -8.04
C GLY A 100 1.75 -13.92 -7.78
N PRO A 101 0.72 -14.69 -8.20
CA PRO A 101 0.67 -16.13 -8.00
C PRO A 101 1.86 -16.82 -8.68
N GLY A 102 2.38 -17.91 -8.09
CA GLY A 102 3.62 -18.56 -8.55
C GLY A 102 3.58 -19.11 -9.98
N ASN A 103 2.38 -19.36 -10.51
CA ASN A 103 2.11 -19.78 -11.89
C ASN A 103 1.67 -18.61 -12.80
N GLY A 104 1.84 -17.36 -12.34
CA GLY A 104 1.52 -16.15 -13.09
C GLY A 104 2.52 -15.86 -14.20
N ARG A 105 2.24 -14.80 -14.97
CA ARG A 105 3.15 -14.26 -15.99
C ARG A 105 4.20 -13.39 -15.34
N ASP A 106 5.37 -13.33 -15.97
CA ASP A 106 6.42 -12.38 -15.59
C ASP A 106 5.94 -10.92 -15.72
N VAL A 107 6.58 -10.03 -14.96
CA VAL A 107 6.32 -8.59 -14.99
C VAL A 107 7.61 -7.87 -15.36
N ARG A 108 7.54 -7.01 -16.37
CA ARG A 108 8.64 -6.15 -16.80
C ARG A 108 8.50 -4.77 -16.18
N TYR A 109 9.53 -4.33 -15.48
CA TYR A 109 9.70 -2.98 -14.97
C TYR A 109 10.69 -2.22 -15.82
N THR A 110 10.37 -0.98 -16.15
CA THR A 110 11.28 -0.01 -16.75
C THR A 110 11.36 1.19 -15.82
N PHE A 111 12.54 1.44 -15.26
CA PHE A 111 12.84 2.64 -14.49
C PHE A 111 13.61 3.60 -15.39
N THR A 112 13.13 4.83 -15.51
CA THR A 112 13.74 5.85 -16.36
C THR A 112 13.96 7.14 -15.58
N ALA A 113 15.15 7.70 -15.68
CA ALA A 113 15.48 9.04 -15.22
C ALA A 113 16.40 9.68 -16.26
N PRO A 114 16.64 11.01 -16.23
CA PRO A 114 17.55 11.64 -17.16
C PRO A 114 18.93 10.93 -17.19
N GLY A 115 19.30 10.39 -18.35
CA GLY A 115 20.55 9.64 -18.54
C GLY A 115 20.57 8.19 -18.01
N ILE A 116 19.46 7.68 -17.47
CA ILE A 116 19.36 6.34 -16.89
C ILE A 116 18.10 5.63 -17.42
N SER A 117 18.25 4.43 -17.94
CA SER A 117 17.12 3.53 -18.23
C SER A 117 17.49 2.11 -17.81
N ILE A 118 16.72 1.56 -16.87
CA ILE A 118 16.97 0.24 -16.27
C ILE A 118 15.73 -0.62 -16.46
N VAL A 119 15.90 -1.74 -17.15
CA VAL A 119 14.83 -2.71 -17.38
C VAL A 119 15.08 -3.95 -16.53
N LYS A 120 14.05 -4.42 -15.81
CA LYS A 120 14.08 -5.64 -15.00
C LYS A 120 12.81 -6.45 -15.25
N THR A 121 12.97 -7.69 -15.70
CA THR A 121 11.87 -8.66 -15.77
C THR A 121 11.92 -9.55 -14.54
N LEU A 122 10.81 -9.58 -13.79
CA LEU A 122 10.67 -10.36 -12.57
C LEU A 122 9.71 -11.52 -12.80
N LYS A 123 10.12 -12.70 -12.35
CA LYS A 123 9.25 -13.87 -12.23
C LYS A 123 8.28 -13.71 -11.05
N PRO A 124 7.15 -14.43 -11.02
CA PRO A 124 6.29 -14.41 -9.85
C PRO A 124 7.03 -14.76 -8.56
N ARG A 125 6.63 -14.10 -7.46
CA ARG A 125 7.23 -14.23 -6.13
C ARG A 125 8.72 -13.91 -6.09
N SER A 126 9.16 -12.93 -6.87
CA SER A 126 10.55 -12.48 -6.90
C SER A 126 10.67 -10.96 -6.72
N SER A 127 11.88 -10.51 -6.44
CA SER A 127 12.20 -9.09 -6.27
C SER A 127 13.58 -8.78 -6.84
N ALA A 128 13.80 -7.52 -7.21
CA ALA A 128 15.12 -7.02 -7.56
C ALA A 128 15.35 -5.65 -6.90
N SER A 129 16.61 -5.31 -6.65
CA SER A 129 16.99 -3.99 -6.17
C SER A 129 18.22 -3.47 -6.87
N PHE A 130 18.30 -2.15 -7.03
CA PHE A 130 19.47 -1.45 -7.55
C PHE A 130 19.54 -0.05 -6.97
N GLU A 131 20.72 0.57 -7.06
CA GLU A 131 20.93 1.94 -6.64
C GLU A 131 21.11 2.85 -7.86
N VAL A 132 20.58 4.06 -7.75
CA VAL A 132 20.70 5.10 -8.77
C VAL A 132 21.13 6.40 -8.10
N THR A 133 21.90 7.21 -8.84
CA THR A 133 22.15 8.59 -8.45
C THR A 133 21.06 9.46 -9.03
N LYS A 134 20.54 10.41 -8.24
CA LYS A 134 19.57 11.40 -8.66
C LYS A 134 20.05 12.13 -9.90
N SER A 135 19.19 12.18 -10.91
CA SER A 135 19.37 12.99 -12.11
C SER A 135 18.05 13.67 -12.46
N GLY A 136 18.15 14.93 -12.90
CA GLY A 136 17.00 15.82 -13.13
C GLY A 136 16.01 15.90 -11.97
N ASP A 137 14.77 16.23 -12.31
CA ASP A 137 13.73 16.55 -11.32
C ASP A 137 12.96 15.33 -10.82
N GLY A 138 13.00 14.23 -11.57
CA GLY A 138 12.21 13.05 -11.25
C GLY A 138 12.64 11.81 -12.02
N PHE A 139 11.84 10.76 -11.84
CA PHE A 139 11.98 9.48 -12.50
C PHE A 139 10.61 8.96 -12.91
N GLN A 140 10.58 8.04 -13.85
CA GLN A 140 9.40 7.33 -14.30
C GLN A 140 9.57 5.85 -14.00
N VAL A 141 8.48 5.21 -13.59
CA VAL A 141 8.41 3.75 -13.51
C VAL A 141 7.30 3.29 -14.43
N GLN A 142 7.63 2.38 -15.34
CA GLN A 142 6.68 1.68 -16.18
C GLN A 142 6.65 0.19 -15.83
N VAL A 143 5.46 -0.41 -15.85
CA VAL A 143 5.21 -1.81 -15.54
C VAL A 143 4.37 -2.43 -16.65
N GLU A 144 4.85 -3.53 -17.20
CA GLU A 144 4.22 -4.24 -18.32
C GLU A 144 4.14 -5.74 -18.04
N ARG A 145 3.12 -6.40 -18.60
CA ARG A 145 2.96 -7.86 -18.57
C ARG A 145 3.23 -8.41 -19.97
N PRO A 146 4.50 -8.72 -20.31
CA PRO A 146 4.89 -9.20 -21.63
C PRO A 146 4.18 -10.50 -21.99
#